data_AF-A0A838JIX5-F1
#
_entry.id   AF-A0A838JIX5-F1
#
_cell.length_a   1.000
_cell.length_b   1.000
_cell.length_c   1.000
_cell.angle_alpha   90.00
_cell.angle_beta   90.00
_cell.angle_gamma   90.00
#
_symmetry.space_group_name_H-M   'P 1'
#
loop_
_entity.id
_entity.type
_entity.pdbx_description
1 polymer ?
#
loop_
_entity_poly.entity_id
_entity_poly.type
_entity_poly.pdbx_seq_one_letter_code
_entity_poly.pdbx_strand_id
1 'polypeptide(L)'
;MAEPAPVVNPYAYDNSAVEAPPATLGGALRRVGPGLVLTASIVGSGELIATTKLGAEVGYVLLWAVIISCLIKVVIQGEIGRYTIATGETALQFMNHMPGRIFGLSWPIWLWTIAGVLVMFAVGGMYGGVAQTLNLIMPAIGVDIWVGVLLLITLAVLLTGSYVQIEFVATLLVAIFTVLTVVTAAMLLLHPEYFSWSSVR
;
A
#
# COMPACT_ATOMS: atom_id res chain seq x y z
N MET A 1 -22.82 38.75 -21.93
CA MET A 1 -21.58 38.06 -21.55
C MET A 1 -22.01 36.96 -20.59
N ALA A 2 -21.93 35.70 -20.99
CA ALA A 2 -22.37 34.59 -20.14
C ALA A 2 -21.38 34.46 -18.98
N GLU A 3 -21.90 34.42 -17.76
CA GLU A 3 -21.15 34.19 -16.54
C GLU A 3 -20.40 32.84 -16.64
N PRO A 4 -19.10 32.77 -16.32
CA PRO A 4 -18.37 31.51 -16.42
C PRO A 4 -18.99 30.51 -15.44
N ALA A 5 -19.26 29.30 -15.92
CA ALA A 5 -19.83 28.23 -15.11
C ALA A 5 -19.00 28.05 -13.83
N PRO A 6 -19.66 27.91 -12.66
CA PRO A 6 -18.94 27.80 -11.39
C PRO A 6 -17.98 26.62 -11.45
N VAL A 7 -16.72 26.86 -11.10
CA VAL A 7 -15.70 25.82 -10.98
C VAL A 7 -16.12 24.90 -9.84
N VAL A 8 -16.76 23.79 -10.17
CA VAL A 8 -17.16 22.77 -9.20
C VAL A 8 -15.89 22.20 -8.59
N ASN A 9 -15.65 22.48 -7.32
CA ASN A 9 -14.54 21.89 -6.59
C ASN A 9 -14.91 20.42 -6.28
N PRO A 10 -14.25 19.42 -6.89
CA PRO A 10 -14.58 18.01 -6.68
C PRO A 10 -14.27 17.52 -5.25
N TYR A 11 -13.57 18.33 -4.45
CA TYR A 11 -13.23 18.04 -3.04
C TYR A 11 -14.07 18.84 -2.05
N ALA A 12 -15.00 19.68 -2.52
CA ALA A 12 -15.93 20.36 -1.61
C ALA A 12 -16.98 19.36 -1.12
N TYR A 13 -17.21 19.33 0.19
CA TYR A 13 -18.23 18.48 0.80
C TYR A 13 -19.61 18.87 0.29
N ASP A 14 -20.22 17.99 -0.50
CA ASP A 14 -21.58 18.15 -1.01
C ASP A 14 -22.52 17.20 -0.27
N ASN A 15 -23.46 17.78 0.49
CA ASN A 15 -24.49 17.02 1.20
C ASN A 15 -25.39 16.19 0.26
N SER A 16 -25.47 16.56 -1.03
CA SER A 16 -26.24 15.83 -2.03
C SER A 16 -25.60 14.50 -2.46
N ALA A 17 -24.30 14.32 -2.19
CA ALA A 17 -23.54 13.10 -2.50
C ALA A 17 -23.56 12.06 -1.36
N VAL A 18 -24.25 12.34 -0.25
CA VAL A 18 -24.35 11.43 0.90
C VAL A 18 -25.36 10.32 0.59
N GLU A 19 -24.84 9.10 0.39
CA GLU A 19 -25.66 7.92 0.18
C GLU A 19 -25.97 7.17 1.49
N ALA A 20 -27.14 6.52 1.55
CA ALA A 20 -27.47 5.63 2.65
C ALA A 20 -26.53 4.39 2.67
N PRO A 21 -26.11 3.92 3.85
CA PRO A 21 -25.24 2.76 3.96
C PRO A 21 -25.92 1.52 3.36
N PRO A 22 -25.19 0.66 2.62
CA PRO A 22 -25.77 -0.54 2.04
C PRO A 22 -26.27 -1.48 3.15
N ALA A 23 -27.58 -1.76 3.15
CA ALA A 23 -28.22 -2.64 4.13
C ALA A 23 -28.04 -4.15 3.82
N THR A 24 -27.45 -4.50 2.68
CA THR A 24 -27.26 -5.88 2.24
C THR A 24 -25.79 -6.22 2.08
N LEU A 25 -25.41 -7.47 2.41
CA LEU A 25 -24.05 -7.98 2.24
C LEU A 25 -23.57 -7.88 0.79
N GLY A 26 -24.45 -8.12 -0.19
CA GLY A 26 -24.12 -7.97 -1.61
C GLY A 26 -23.89 -6.51 -2.04
N GLY A 27 -24.65 -5.57 -1.47
CA GLY A 27 -24.45 -4.14 -1.67
C GLY A 27 -23.14 -3.64 -1.06
N ALA A 28 -22.77 -4.17 0.11
CA ALA A 28 -21.48 -3.90 0.73
C ALA A 28 -20.32 -4.42 -0.11
N LEU A 29 -20.40 -5.67 -0.60
CA LEU A 29 -19.34 -6.30 -1.40
C LEU A 29 -19.05 -5.55 -2.71
N ARG A 30 -20.09 -5.00 -3.36
CA ARG A 30 -19.92 -4.16 -4.56
C ARG A 30 -19.13 -2.86 -4.32
N ARG A 31 -19.08 -2.35 -3.08
CA ARG A 31 -18.37 -1.12 -2.72
C ARG A 31 -16.93 -1.38 -2.24
N VAL A 32 -16.48 -2.63 -2.18
CA VAL A 32 -15.12 -3.00 -1.73
C VAL A 32 -14.05 -2.68 -2.78
N GLY A 33 -14.42 -2.57 -4.07
CA GLY A 33 -13.50 -2.38 -5.19
C GLY A 33 -12.42 -1.30 -4.96
N PRO A 34 -12.79 -0.04 -4.68
CA PRO A 34 -11.82 1.02 -4.43
C PRO A 34 -10.90 0.74 -3.22
N GLY A 35 -11.44 0.12 -2.17
CA GLY A 35 -10.68 -0.25 -0.98
C GLY A 35 -9.67 -1.37 -1.26
N LEU A 36 -10.01 -2.32 -2.13
CA LEU A 36 -9.13 -3.42 -2.51
C LEU A 36 -7.97 -2.94 -3.37
N VAL A 37 -8.22 -2.03 -4.32
CA VAL A 37 -7.17 -1.37 -5.12
C VAL A 37 -6.26 -0.52 -4.23
N LEU A 38 -6.84 0.25 -3.30
CA LEU A 38 -6.05 1.02 -2.33
C LEU A 38 -5.17 0.10 -1.46
N THR A 39 -5.73 -0.99 -0.96
CA THR A 39 -4.99 -1.96 -0.14
C THR A 39 -3.86 -2.60 -0.96
N ALA A 40 -4.13 -2.99 -2.20
CA ALA A 40 -3.13 -3.52 -3.14
C ALA A 40 -1.99 -2.52 -3.41
N SER A 41 -2.29 -1.22 -3.46
CA SER A 41 -1.27 -0.17 -3.65
C SER A 41 -0.44 0.13 -2.40
N ILE A 42 -1.00 -0.10 -1.21
CA ILE A 42 -0.33 0.18 0.07
C ILE A 42 0.56 -0.99 0.51
N VAL A 43 0.22 -2.23 0.14
CA VAL A 43 1.06 -3.41 0.42
C VAL A 43 2.35 -3.30 -0.40
N GLY A 44 3.37 -2.68 0.20
CA GLY A 44 4.64 -2.41 -0.45
C GLY A 44 5.64 -3.56 -0.31
N SER A 45 6.59 -3.64 -1.24
CA SER A 45 7.68 -4.62 -1.17
C SER A 45 8.56 -4.42 0.08
N GLY A 46 8.59 -3.23 0.68
CA GLY A 46 9.31 -2.96 1.92
C GLY A 46 8.78 -3.78 3.11
N GLU A 47 7.46 -3.88 3.27
CA GLU A 47 6.86 -4.74 4.29
C GLU A 47 7.17 -6.22 4.02
N LEU A 48 7.14 -6.62 2.75
CA LEU A 48 7.43 -8.00 2.34
C LEU A 48 8.88 -8.38 2.64
N ILE A 49 9.85 -7.59 2.17
CA ILE A 49 11.29 -7.84 2.39
C ILE A 49 11.61 -7.81 3.88
N ALA A 50 11.12 -6.79 4.61
CA ALA A 50 11.42 -6.65 6.03
C ALA A 50 10.80 -7.80 6.86
N THR A 51 9.55 -8.18 6.58
CA THR A 51 8.88 -9.27 7.31
C THR A 51 9.53 -10.62 6.99
N THR A 52 9.91 -10.88 5.73
CA THR A 52 10.61 -12.12 5.37
C THR A 52 12.03 -12.17 5.95
N LYS A 53 12.75 -11.02 5.96
CA LYS A 53 14.09 -10.93 6.56
C LYS A 53 14.03 -11.16 8.06
N LEU A 54 13.08 -10.51 8.73
CA LEU A 54 12.85 -10.68 10.16
C LEU A 54 12.48 -12.13 10.48
N GLY A 55 11.56 -12.74 9.72
CA GLY A 55 11.21 -14.15 9.87
C GLY A 55 12.39 -15.10 9.63
N ALA A 56 13.31 -14.77 8.72
CA ALA A 56 14.52 -15.56 8.50
C ALA A 56 15.55 -15.41 9.63
N GLU A 57 15.66 -14.22 10.25
CA GLU A 57 16.62 -13.93 11.32
C GLU A 57 16.16 -14.43 12.69
N VAL A 58 14.87 -14.24 13.02
CA VAL A 58 14.32 -14.54 14.35
C VAL A 58 13.30 -15.70 14.36
N GLY A 59 13.08 -16.33 13.21
CA GLY A 59 12.08 -17.40 13.07
C GLY A 59 10.65 -16.90 13.32
N TYR A 60 9.85 -17.72 13.99
CA TYR A 60 8.42 -17.45 14.23
C TYR A 60 8.12 -16.70 15.53
N VAL A 61 9.14 -16.31 16.30
CA VAL A 61 8.97 -15.66 17.61
C VAL A 61 8.15 -14.38 17.52
N LEU A 62 8.28 -13.63 16.42
CA LEU A 62 7.57 -12.35 16.21
C LEU A 62 6.23 -12.50 15.45
N LEU A 63 5.79 -13.73 15.16
CA LEU A 63 4.55 -13.96 14.43
C LEU A 63 3.32 -13.36 15.13
N TRP A 64 3.27 -13.45 16.47
CA TRP A 64 2.20 -12.84 17.26
C TRP A 64 2.18 -11.30 17.11
N ALA A 65 3.36 -10.66 17.04
CA ALA A 65 3.47 -9.22 16.88
C ALA A 65 2.98 -8.77 15.50
N VAL A 66 3.24 -9.57 14.45
CA VAL A 66 2.72 -9.33 13.09
C VAL A 66 1.19 -9.41 13.05
N ILE A 67 0.59 -10.38 13.74
CA ILE A 67 -0.88 -10.50 13.81
C ILE A 67 -1.48 -9.28 14.51
N ILE A 68 -0.92 -8.89 15.66
CA ILE A 68 -1.40 -7.72 16.42
C ILE A 68 -1.24 -6.43 15.60
N SER A 69 -0.10 -6.23 14.94
CA SER A 69 0.11 -5.04 14.11
C SER A 69 -0.90 -4.98 12.95
N CYS A 70 -1.22 -6.13 12.35
CA CYS A 70 -2.24 -6.23 11.31
C CYS A 70 -3.66 -5.95 11.80
N LEU A 71 -3.99 -6.28 13.04
CA LEU A 71 -5.29 -5.93 13.62
C LEU A 71 -5.37 -4.44 13.96
N ILE A 72 -4.36 -3.92 14.66
CA ILE A 72 -4.31 -2.50 15.06
C ILE A 72 -4.35 -1.59 13.82
N LYS A 73 -3.58 -1.91 12.76
CA LYS A 73 -3.55 -1.08 11.55
C LYS A 73 -4.92 -0.99 10.88
N VAL A 74 -5.72 -2.06 10.90
CA VAL A 74 -7.07 -2.06 10.30
C VAL A 74 -8.02 -1.18 11.11
N VAL A 75 -7.97 -1.27 12.44
CA VAL A 75 -8.81 -0.45 13.32
C VAL A 75 -8.47 1.03 13.15
N ILE A 76 -7.19 1.39 13.20
CA ILE A 76 -6.75 2.79 13.07
C ILE A 76 -7.14 3.36 11.70
N GLN A 77 -6.89 2.64 10.61
CA GLN A 77 -7.29 3.08 9.27
C GLN A 77 -8.81 3.17 9.12
N GLY A 78 -9.57 2.29 9.77
CA GLY A 78 -11.02 2.34 9.82
C GLY A 78 -11.55 3.60 10.50
N GLU A 79 -10.97 3.99 11.63
CA GLU A 79 -11.37 5.22 12.34
C GLU A 79 -10.99 6.49 11.58
N ILE A 80 -9.79 6.54 10.99
CA ILE A 80 -9.38 7.68 10.14
C ILE A 80 -10.30 7.79 8.93
N GLY A 81 -10.66 6.67 8.29
CA GLY A 81 -11.61 6.63 7.17
C GLY A 81 -13.00 7.12 7.58
N ARG A 82 -13.53 6.65 8.72
CA ARG A 82 -14.81 7.13 9.28
C ARG A 82 -14.78 8.62 9.56
N TYR A 83 -13.68 9.13 10.14
CA TYR A 83 -13.50 10.56 10.39
C TYR A 83 -13.58 11.36 9.10
N THR A 84 -12.77 11.01 8.09
CA THR A 84 -12.74 11.73 6.80
C THR A 84 -14.10 11.72 6.08
N ILE A 85 -14.84 10.62 6.15
CA ILE A 85 -16.19 10.54 5.57
C ILE A 85 -17.19 11.42 6.35
N ALA A 86 -17.09 11.43 7.68
CA ALA A 86 -18.04 12.16 8.54
C ALA A 86 -17.81 13.67 8.56
N THR A 87 -16.55 14.13 8.51
CA THR A 87 -16.21 15.57 8.58
C THR A 87 -15.98 16.20 7.21
N GLY A 88 -15.74 15.40 6.18
CA GLY A 88 -15.30 15.89 4.87
C GLY A 88 -13.85 16.39 4.86
N GLU A 89 -13.13 16.27 5.97
CA GLU A 89 -11.72 16.68 6.07
C GLU A 89 -10.78 15.54 5.70
N THR A 90 -9.71 15.88 4.97
CA THR A 90 -8.64 14.92 4.64
C THR A 90 -7.92 14.44 5.90
N ALA A 91 -7.33 13.23 5.84
CA ALA A 91 -6.52 12.70 6.94
C ALA A 91 -5.36 13.63 7.36
N LEU A 92 -4.80 14.42 6.42
CA LEU A 92 -3.76 15.42 6.71
C LEU A 92 -4.30 16.62 7.50
N GLN A 93 -5.52 17.07 7.19
CA GLN A 93 -6.20 18.12 7.95
C GLN A 93 -6.54 17.64 9.37
N PHE A 94 -7.04 16.41 9.50
CA PHE A 94 -7.24 15.76 10.80
C PHE A 94 -5.94 15.76 11.64
N MET A 95 -4.83 15.35 11.05
CA MET A 95 -3.52 15.36 11.72
C MET A 95 -3.07 16.78 12.10
N ASN A 96 -3.48 17.81 11.36
CA ASN A 96 -3.17 19.20 11.68
C ASN A 96 -3.92 19.70 12.93
N HIS A 97 -5.03 19.08 13.31
CA HIS A 97 -5.76 19.44 14.53
C HIS A 97 -5.09 18.93 15.81
N MET A 98 -4.08 18.05 15.71
CA MET A 98 -3.39 17.52 16.88
C MET A 98 -2.55 18.59 17.59
N PRO A 99 -2.50 18.60 18.94
CA PRO A 99 -1.68 19.53 19.70
C PRO A 99 -0.19 19.25 19.46
N GLY A 100 0.63 20.31 19.52
CA GLY A 100 2.08 20.24 19.28
C GLY A 100 2.46 20.70 17.88
N ARG A 101 2.41 22.03 17.66
CA ARG A 101 2.77 22.67 16.39
C ARG A 101 4.26 22.99 16.38
N ILE A 102 4.94 22.52 15.33
CA ILE A 102 6.34 22.78 15.06
C ILE A 102 6.40 23.55 13.72
N PHE A 103 6.93 24.78 13.74
CA PHE A 103 6.96 25.68 12.58
C PHE A 103 5.59 25.89 11.89
N GLY A 104 4.51 25.96 12.68
CA GLY A 104 3.15 26.25 12.17
C GLY A 104 2.32 25.04 11.75
N LEU A 105 2.95 23.87 11.57
CA LEU A 105 2.33 22.58 11.24
C LEU A 105 2.38 21.63 12.44
N SER A 106 1.41 20.74 12.58
CA SER A 106 1.40 19.76 13.67
C SER A 106 2.45 18.66 13.48
N TRP A 107 3.04 18.16 14.57
CA TRP A 107 4.09 17.13 14.53
C TRP A 107 3.78 15.87 13.67
N PRO A 108 2.53 15.36 13.56
CA PRO A 108 2.28 14.18 12.74
C PRO A 108 2.46 14.46 11.24
N ILE A 109 2.27 15.71 10.81
CA ILE A 109 2.50 16.11 9.40
C ILE A 109 3.99 16.04 9.07
N TRP A 110 4.85 16.44 10.01
CA TRP A 110 6.29 16.30 9.85
C TRP A 110 6.69 14.83 9.75
N LEU A 111 6.16 13.96 10.61
CA LEU A 111 6.40 12.52 10.50
C LEU A 111 5.90 11.94 9.19
N TRP A 112 4.70 12.33 8.74
CA TRP A 112 4.15 11.90 7.46
C TRP A 112 5.03 12.37 6.30
N THR A 113 5.52 13.61 6.34
CA THR A 113 6.42 14.16 5.32
C THR A 113 7.75 13.41 5.29
N ILE A 114 8.37 13.18 6.45
CA ILE A 114 9.61 12.40 6.58
C ILE A 114 9.38 10.98 6.05
N ALA A 115 8.29 10.33 6.46
CA ALA A 115 7.93 9.00 5.97
C ALA A 115 7.74 8.99 4.45
N GLY A 116 7.07 10.00 3.88
CA GLY A 116 6.89 10.15 2.44
C GLY A 116 8.21 10.27 1.68
N VAL A 117 9.17 11.04 2.23
CA VAL A 117 10.53 11.13 1.68
C VAL A 117 11.26 9.79 1.78
N LEU A 118 11.18 9.10 2.92
CA LEU A 118 11.78 7.78 3.12
C LEU A 118 11.20 6.72 2.17
N VAL A 119 9.91 6.80 1.86
CA VAL A 119 9.26 5.92 0.88
C VAL A 119 9.87 6.10 -0.52
N MET A 120 10.31 7.30 -0.91
CA MET A 120 10.98 7.50 -2.20
C MET A 120 12.32 6.73 -2.28
N PHE A 121 13.07 6.70 -1.18
CA PHE A 121 14.27 5.86 -1.10
C PHE A 121 13.93 4.37 -1.15
N ALA A 122 12.85 3.95 -0.49
CA ALA A 122 12.38 2.57 -0.55
C ALA A 122 12.03 2.18 -2.00
N VAL A 123 11.32 3.04 -2.75
CA VAL A 123 11.03 2.83 -4.18
C VAL A 123 12.32 2.68 -4.98
N GLY A 124 13.33 3.52 -4.76
CA GLY A 124 14.65 3.36 -5.39
C GLY A 124 15.30 2.00 -5.09
N GLY A 125 15.20 1.53 -3.84
CA GLY A 125 15.60 0.19 -3.46
C GLY A 125 14.86 -0.93 -4.20
N MET A 126 13.57 -0.74 -4.50
CA MET A 126 12.79 -1.71 -5.29
C MET A 126 13.33 -1.82 -6.72
N TYR A 127 13.61 -0.70 -7.38
CA TYR A 127 14.23 -0.71 -8.72
C TYR A 127 15.57 -1.44 -8.72
N GLY A 128 16.41 -1.18 -7.70
CA GLY A 128 17.69 -1.87 -7.53
C GLY A 128 17.51 -3.38 -7.33
N GLY A 129 16.58 -3.82 -6.48
CA GLY A 129 16.33 -5.23 -6.21
C GLY A 129 15.80 -6.00 -7.43
N VAL A 130 14.88 -5.40 -8.19
CA VAL A 130 14.38 -6.00 -9.44
C VAL A 130 15.48 -6.05 -10.49
N ALA A 131 16.25 -4.96 -10.65
CA ALA A 131 17.37 -4.91 -11.58
C ALA A 131 18.46 -5.95 -11.25
N GLN A 132 18.75 -6.16 -9.97
CA GLN A 132 19.68 -7.19 -9.52
C GLN A 132 19.15 -8.59 -9.84
N THR A 133 17.85 -8.83 -9.63
CA THR A 133 17.21 -10.11 -9.99
C THR A 133 17.27 -10.37 -11.49
N LEU A 134 17.03 -9.34 -12.32
CA LEU A 134 17.16 -9.45 -13.78
C LEU A 134 18.61 -9.69 -14.23
N ASN A 135 19.58 -9.06 -13.56
CA ASN A 135 21.00 -9.32 -13.80
C ASN A 135 21.40 -10.77 -13.46
N LEU A 136 20.81 -11.39 -12.42
CA LEU A 136 21.05 -12.81 -12.14
C LEU A 136 20.55 -13.73 -13.28
N ILE A 137 19.47 -13.36 -13.96
CA ILE A 137 18.93 -14.11 -15.11
C ILE A 137 19.74 -13.85 -16.37
N MET A 138 20.13 -12.59 -16.60
CA MET A 138 20.92 -12.16 -17.76
C MET A 138 22.13 -11.34 -17.32
N PRO A 139 23.24 -12.01 -16.94
CA PRO A 139 24.41 -11.34 -16.37
C PRO A 139 25.20 -10.50 -17.37
N ALA A 140 24.92 -10.65 -18.67
CA ALA A 140 25.54 -9.85 -19.73
C ALA A 140 25.14 -8.36 -19.70
N ILE A 141 24.02 -8.02 -19.05
CA ILE A 141 23.51 -6.65 -18.97
C ILE A 141 23.72 -6.15 -17.53
N GLY A 142 24.44 -5.03 -17.38
CA GLY A 142 24.72 -4.41 -16.08
C GLY A 142 23.46 -3.92 -15.37
N VAL A 143 23.50 -3.88 -14.03
CA VAL A 143 22.37 -3.47 -13.17
C VAL A 143 21.90 -2.05 -13.51
N ASP A 144 22.81 -1.13 -13.81
CA ASP A 144 22.47 0.26 -14.15
C ASP A 144 21.61 0.35 -15.42
N ILE A 145 21.88 -0.51 -16.40
CA ILE A 145 21.10 -0.60 -17.64
C ILE A 145 19.71 -1.14 -17.33
N TRP A 146 19.61 -2.19 -16.50
CA TRP A 146 18.32 -2.72 -16.06
C TRP A 146 17.47 -1.69 -15.32
N VAL A 147 18.08 -0.88 -14.43
CA VAL A 147 17.38 0.24 -13.76
C VAL A 147 16.85 1.23 -14.80
N GLY A 148 17.66 1.60 -15.79
CA GLY A 148 17.25 2.48 -16.88
C GLY A 148 16.09 1.92 -17.71
N VAL A 149 16.14 0.62 -18.05
CA VAL A 149 15.07 -0.07 -18.77
C VAL A 149 13.78 -0.10 -17.95
N LEU A 150 13.85 -0.43 -16.66
CA LEU A 150 12.70 -0.42 -15.77
C LEU A 150 12.10 0.98 -15.64
N LEU A 151 12.93 2.01 -15.53
CA LEU A 151 12.47 3.40 -15.51
C LEU A 151 11.73 3.77 -16.80
N LEU A 152 12.25 3.38 -17.97
CA LEU A 152 11.59 3.64 -19.25
C LEU A 152 10.25 2.91 -19.36
N ILE A 153 10.17 1.66 -18.89
CA ILE A 153 8.92 0.89 -18.85
C ILE A 153 7.91 1.59 -17.94
N THR A 154 8.29 1.95 -16.72
CA THR A 154 7.40 2.66 -15.79
C THR A 154 6.93 3.99 -16.39
N LEU A 155 7.83 4.77 -16.99
CA LEU A 155 7.49 6.03 -17.64
C LEU A 155 6.50 5.81 -18.79
N ALA A 156 6.71 4.82 -19.65
CA ALA A 156 5.80 4.50 -20.74
C ALA A 156 4.39 4.14 -20.23
N VAL A 157 4.30 3.33 -19.16
CA VAL A 157 3.03 2.98 -18.53
C VAL A 157 2.34 4.22 -17.96
N LEU A 158 3.06 5.09 -17.27
CA LEU A 158 2.51 6.33 -16.71
C LEU A 158 2.00 7.27 -17.80
N LEU A 159 2.76 7.43 -18.90
CA LEU A 159 2.38 8.30 -20.02
C LEU A 159 1.18 7.79 -20.80
N THR A 160 0.87 6.49 -20.73
CA THR A 160 -0.31 5.91 -21.39
C THR A 160 -1.62 6.38 -20.73
N GLY A 161 -1.59 6.85 -19.48
CA GLY A 161 -2.69 7.58 -18.82
C GLY A 161 -3.98 6.78 -18.56
N SER A 162 -4.04 5.50 -18.95
CA SER A 162 -5.23 4.67 -18.76
C SER A 162 -5.23 4.02 -17.39
N TYR A 163 -6.03 4.58 -16.47
CA TYR A 163 -6.26 4.03 -15.12
C TYR A 163 -6.63 2.54 -15.16
N VAL A 164 -7.46 2.13 -16.13
CA VAL A 164 -7.94 0.76 -16.28
C VAL A 164 -6.81 -0.23 -16.55
N GLN A 165 -5.80 0.17 -17.34
CA GLN A 165 -4.66 -0.70 -17.64
C GLN A 165 -3.76 -0.87 -16.41
N ILE A 166 -3.50 0.23 -15.68
CA ILE A 166 -2.69 0.21 -14.45
C ILE A 166 -3.38 -0.64 -13.38
N GLU A 167 -4.68 -0.46 -13.20
CA GLU A 167 -5.49 -1.23 -12.24
C GLU A 167 -5.45 -2.73 -12.56
N PHE A 168 -5.64 -3.11 -13.82
CA PHE A 168 -5.60 -4.52 -14.22
C PHE A 168 -4.22 -5.15 -13.99
N VAL A 169 -3.14 -4.48 -14.41
CA VAL A 169 -1.76 -4.98 -14.23
C VAL A 169 -1.42 -5.11 -12.75
N ALA A 170 -1.73 -4.10 -11.94
CA ALA A 170 -1.48 -4.13 -10.50
C ALA A 170 -2.27 -5.25 -9.81
N THR A 171 -3.56 -5.39 -10.15
CA THR A 171 -4.42 -6.45 -9.58
C THR A 171 -3.91 -7.84 -9.95
N LEU A 172 -3.48 -8.04 -11.19
CA LEU A 172 -2.90 -9.30 -11.65
C LEU A 172 -1.61 -9.63 -10.89
N LEU A 173 -0.70 -8.67 -10.75
CA LEU A 173 0.56 -8.88 -10.01
C LEU A 173 0.31 -9.23 -8.55
N VAL A 174 -0.63 -8.54 -7.89
CA VAL A 174 -1.02 -8.82 -6.50
C VAL A 174 -1.66 -10.20 -6.38
N ALA A 175 -2.51 -10.60 -7.34
CA ALA A 175 -3.11 -11.93 -7.35
C ALA A 175 -2.04 -13.03 -7.48
N ILE A 176 -1.10 -12.88 -8.43
CA ILE A 176 0.02 -13.82 -8.62
C ILE A 176 0.87 -13.89 -7.35
N PHE A 177 1.25 -12.74 -6.79
CA PHE A 177 2.03 -12.66 -5.57
C PHE A 177 1.34 -13.35 -4.39
N THR A 178 0.03 -13.13 -4.23
CA THR A 178 -0.79 -13.76 -3.18
C THR A 178 -0.81 -15.29 -3.34
N VAL A 179 -1.01 -15.79 -4.57
CA VAL A 179 -1.00 -17.23 -4.85
C VAL A 179 0.36 -17.84 -4.52
N LEU A 180 1.47 -17.22 -4.97
CA LEU A 180 2.82 -17.69 -4.65
C LEU A 180 3.08 -17.72 -3.14
N THR A 181 2.62 -16.71 -2.41
CA THR A 181 2.75 -16.64 -0.95
C THR A 181 1.98 -17.76 -0.26
N VAL A 182 0.74 -18.00 -0.67
CA VAL A 182 -0.09 -19.09 -0.13
C VAL A 182 0.51 -20.45 -0.41
N VAL A 183 1.00 -20.69 -1.64
CA VAL A 183 1.67 -21.94 -2.00
C VAL A 183 2.93 -22.15 -1.15
N THR A 184 3.74 -21.10 -0.98
CA THR A 184 4.96 -21.17 -0.15
C THR A 184 4.62 -21.46 1.31
N ALA A 185 3.59 -20.83 1.86
CA ALA A 185 3.11 -21.09 3.22
C ALA A 185 2.60 -22.54 3.36
N ALA A 186 1.83 -23.04 2.39
CA ALA A 186 1.35 -24.41 2.39
C ALA A 186 2.50 -25.43 2.32
N MET A 187 3.47 -25.22 1.42
CA MET A 187 4.67 -26.07 1.32
C MET A 187 5.44 -26.10 2.66
N LEU A 188 5.61 -24.94 3.29
CA LEU A 188 6.30 -24.82 4.57
C LEU A 188 5.56 -25.53 5.71
N LEU A 189 4.23 -25.47 5.75
CA LEU A 189 3.41 -26.21 6.73
C LEU A 189 3.46 -27.73 6.54
N LEU A 190 3.67 -28.19 5.30
CA LEU A 190 3.76 -29.62 4.98
C LEU A 190 5.13 -30.24 5.31
N HIS A 191 6.16 -29.42 5.54
CA HIS A 191 7.50 -29.88 5.91
C HIS A 191 7.80 -29.59 7.40
N PRO A 192 7.68 -30.60 8.29
CA PRO A 192 7.86 -30.44 9.74
C PRO A 192 9.26 -29.97 10.15
N GLU A 193 10.26 -30.10 9.26
CA GLU A 193 11.63 -29.63 9.48
C GLU A 193 11.72 -28.09 9.52
N TYR A 194 10.82 -27.39 8.81
CA TYR A 194 10.83 -25.92 8.71
C TYR A 194 9.78 -25.23 9.58
N PHE A 195 8.75 -25.96 10.03
CA PHE A 195 7.70 -25.44 10.89
C PHE A 195 7.30 -26.42 11.99
N SER A 196 7.43 -25.99 13.24
CA SER A 196 6.89 -26.68 14.40
C SER A 196 6.17 -25.69 15.31
N TRP A 197 5.00 -26.05 15.84
CA TRP A 197 4.25 -25.18 16.77
C TRP A 197 5.01 -24.86 18.06
N SER A 198 6.04 -25.65 18.40
CA SER A 198 6.99 -25.35 19.49
C SER A 198 7.90 -24.16 19.22
N SER A 199 8.12 -23.79 17.95
CA SER A 199 8.97 -22.66 17.55
C SER A 199 8.26 -21.30 17.63
N VAL A 200 6.95 -21.30 17.90
CA VAL A 200 6.10 -20.10 18.05
C VAL A 200 5.97 -19.70 19.54
N ARG A 201 6.89 -20.14 20.41
CA ARG A 201 6.90 -19.79 21.84
C ARG A 201 7.60 -18.46 22.09
#